data_AF-A0A6A1V1H1-F1
#
_entry.id   AF-A0A6A1V1H1-F1
#
_cell.length_a   1.000
_cell.length_b   1.000
_cell.length_c   1.000
_cell.angle_alpha   90.00
_cell.angle_beta   90.00
_cell.angle_gamma   90.00
#
_symmetry.space_group_name_H-M   'P 1'
#
loop_
_entity.id
_entity.type
_entity.pdbx_description
1 polymer ?
#
loop_
_entity_poly.entity_id
_entity_poly.type
_entity_poly.pdbx_seq_one_letter_code
_entity_poly.pdbx_strand_id
1 'polypeptide(L)'
;MDLLLLPSLSNCCFPRLLPSNINASLVTSGSSVRVPRPFQCKAAISEIASHDPIVARRSANYQPSIWHHNYIESLTSEFVRFSIVKDETGQFKASLCHDIKGLLCLYEASFLLIEGESVLEEARDFATKELKRYINEGNKDSNLSTIVRHALELPFHWRMRRFEVRWFIDENRRKKDMNPMLLELAELDFNMVQAVHQEELKQMSRWWKSTCLGEKLSFARDRLIENFIWAVGMSWEPQFGYFRRTLTKINVLLTVIDDVYDVYGTLDELELFTDAVESGQISVDLICRRQSGITARGDVPKSIQCYMKETGATEEEAREYVRSSIAATWKKMNEEGAASSPFSQTFTEIAKNLGRMAQFMYLYGDGHAKQNRESKDRVFSLCVHPIPPHRDEQE
;
A
#
# COMPACT_ATOMS: atom_id res chain seq x y z
N MET A 1 19.86 20.08 40.39
CA MET A 1 18.56 19.42 40.18
C MET A 1 18.83 18.18 39.34
N ASP A 2 18.05 17.15 39.63
CA ASP A 2 17.96 15.86 38.94
C ASP A 2 18.97 14.76 39.31
N LEU A 3 18.55 13.99 40.31
CA LEU A 3 18.74 12.55 40.41
C LEU A 3 17.59 11.97 41.26
N LEU A 4 17.10 10.79 40.85
CA LEU A 4 16.27 9.80 41.57
C LEU A 4 14.82 9.61 41.08
N LEU A 5 14.59 8.48 40.39
CA LEU A 5 13.63 7.38 40.72
C LEU A 5 13.00 6.75 39.46
N LEU A 6 13.64 5.69 38.96
CA LEU A 6 12.94 4.56 38.34
C LEU A 6 12.83 3.46 39.41
N PRO A 7 11.61 2.98 39.69
CA PRO A 7 11.48 1.54 39.87
C PRO A 7 10.26 0.96 39.13
N SER A 8 10.50 -0.25 38.62
CA SER A 8 9.54 -1.36 38.45
C SER A 8 8.36 -1.16 37.49
N LEU A 9 8.41 -1.88 36.37
CA LEU A 9 7.22 -2.57 35.87
C LEU A 9 7.51 -4.07 35.75
N SER A 10 6.83 -4.80 36.63
CA SER A 10 6.67 -6.24 36.69
C SER A 10 5.77 -6.73 35.55
N ASN A 11 6.14 -7.88 35.00
CA ASN A 11 5.29 -8.94 34.46
C ASN A 11 3.83 -8.60 34.13
N CYS A 12 3.50 -8.61 32.83
CA CYS A 12 2.17 -9.00 32.34
C CYS A 12 2.33 -10.05 31.23
N CYS A 13 2.22 -11.33 31.60
CA CYS A 13 1.96 -12.43 30.68
C CYS A 13 0.54 -12.30 30.14
N PHE A 14 0.37 -12.23 28.81
CA PHE A 14 -0.92 -12.45 28.19
C PHE A 14 -1.19 -13.96 28.02
N PRO A 15 -2.36 -14.48 28.44
CA PRO A 15 -2.72 -15.88 28.21
C PRO A 15 -3.06 -16.14 26.74
N ARG A 16 -2.50 -17.22 26.18
CA ARG A 16 -2.95 -17.81 24.92
C ARG A 16 -4.38 -18.35 25.11
N LEU A 17 -5.36 -17.76 24.43
CA LEU A 17 -6.65 -18.41 24.20
C LEU A 17 -6.50 -19.38 23.02
N LEU A 18 -6.70 -20.67 23.29
CA LEU A 18 -6.81 -21.73 22.29
C LEU A 18 -8.24 -21.74 21.70
N PRO A 19 -8.41 -22.15 20.44
CA PRO A 19 -9.73 -22.30 19.81
C PRO A 19 -10.52 -23.47 20.42
N SER A 20 -11.82 -23.24 20.63
CA SER A 20 -12.81 -24.21 21.07
C SER A 20 -13.10 -25.25 19.97
N ASN A 21 -12.95 -26.52 20.30
CA ASN A 21 -13.25 -27.66 19.42
C ASN A 21 -14.76 -27.90 19.27
N ILE A 22 -15.17 -28.09 18.02
CA ILE A 22 -16.41 -28.74 17.60
C ILE A 22 -16.27 -30.25 17.84
N ASN A 23 -17.29 -30.87 18.44
CA ASN A 23 -17.39 -32.31 18.66
C ASN A 23 -17.57 -33.06 17.32
N ALA A 24 -16.70 -34.04 17.06
CA ALA A 24 -17.01 -35.18 16.21
C ALA A 24 -16.34 -36.43 16.78
N SER A 25 -17.15 -37.45 17.02
CA SER A 25 -16.79 -38.73 17.62
C SER A 25 -16.40 -39.78 16.56
N LEU A 26 -15.66 -40.79 17.04
CA LEU A 26 -15.38 -42.13 16.50
C LEU A 26 -14.06 -42.43 15.73
N VAL A 27 -13.17 -43.08 16.50
CA VAL A 27 -12.60 -44.44 16.31
C VAL A 27 -11.38 -44.66 15.36
N THR A 28 -10.25 -44.86 16.06
CA THR A 28 -9.12 -45.82 15.89
C THR A 28 -8.32 -45.91 14.58
N SER A 29 -7.01 -45.67 14.64
CA SER A 29 -5.98 -46.69 14.96
C SER A 29 -4.55 -46.17 14.81
N GLY A 30 -3.66 -46.61 15.72
CA GLY A 30 -2.23 -46.87 15.47
C GLY A 30 -1.29 -45.74 15.02
N SER A 31 -0.60 -45.11 15.98
CA SER A 31 0.86 -45.20 16.16
C SER A 31 1.40 -44.10 17.09
N SER A 32 2.30 -44.50 17.99
CA SER A 32 2.86 -43.70 19.07
C SER A 32 3.83 -42.62 18.56
N VAL A 33 3.49 -41.35 18.74
CA VAL A 33 4.46 -40.23 18.74
C VAL A 33 4.45 -39.58 20.12
N ARG A 34 5.54 -39.74 20.89
CA ARG A 34 5.74 -39.02 22.15
C ARG A 34 6.18 -37.58 21.85
N VAL A 35 5.27 -36.63 22.03
CA VAL A 35 5.60 -35.20 22.09
C VAL A 35 6.18 -34.90 23.49
N PRO A 36 7.37 -34.27 23.61
CA PRO A 36 7.89 -33.85 24.91
C PRO A 36 6.96 -32.79 25.53
N ARG A 37 6.64 -32.93 26.82
CA ARG A 37 5.87 -31.93 27.57
C ARG A 37 6.66 -30.61 27.66
N PRO A 38 6.00 -29.44 27.67
CA PRO A 38 6.68 -28.17 27.93
C PRO A 38 7.25 -28.20 29.37
N PHE A 39 8.51 -27.80 29.52
CA PHE A 39 9.11 -27.54 30.82
C PHE A 39 8.36 -26.37 31.49
N GLN A 40 7.55 -26.66 32.51
CA GLN A 40 7.02 -25.63 33.41
C GLN A 40 8.07 -25.32 34.48
N CYS A 41 8.74 -24.17 34.37
CA CYS A 41 9.47 -23.59 35.49
C CYS A 41 8.45 -23.09 36.53
N LYS A 42 8.26 -23.84 37.61
CA LYS A 42 7.59 -23.35 38.82
C LYS A 42 8.63 -22.63 39.66
N ALA A 43 8.47 -21.33 39.90
CA ALA A 43 9.22 -20.64 40.92
C ALA A 43 8.78 -21.19 42.29
N ALA A 44 9.69 -21.91 42.96
CA ALA A 44 9.47 -22.33 44.34
C ALA A 44 9.63 -21.10 45.23
N ILE A 45 8.54 -20.64 45.85
CA ILE A 45 8.64 -19.75 47.01
C ILE A 45 8.92 -20.68 48.20
N SER A 46 10.19 -20.99 48.42
CA SER A 46 10.65 -21.53 49.70
C SER A 46 11.16 -20.36 50.52
N GLU A 47 10.59 -20.16 51.71
CA GLU A 47 11.20 -19.36 52.76
C GLU A 47 12.55 -19.98 53.09
N ILE A 48 13.64 -19.38 52.60
CA ILE A 48 15.00 -19.80 52.92
C ILE A 48 15.52 -18.89 54.03
N ALA A 49 15.78 -19.53 55.17
CA ALA A 49 16.45 -18.98 56.32
C ALA A 49 17.74 -18.24 55.91
N SER A 50 17.98 -17.11 56.56
CA SER A 50 19.13 -16.24 56.38
C SER A 50 20.45 -16.99 56.55
N HIS A 51 21.07 -17.41 55.44
CA HIS A 51 22.52 -17.57 55.26
C HIS A 51 22.84 -18.00 53.82
N ASP A 52 22.58 -17.12 52.85
CA ASP A 52 23.25 -17.17 51.54
C ASP A 52 24.26 -16.03 51.45
N PRO A 53 25.49 -16.26 50.97
CA PRO A 53 26.44 -15.18 50.74
C PRO A 53 25.86 -14.28 49.65
N ILE A 54 25.88 -12.96 49.88
CA ILE A 54 25.50 -11.95 48.88
C ILE A 54 26.31 -12.25 47.60
N VAL A 55 25.66 -12.82 46.57
CA VAL A 55 26.29 -13.01 45.27
C VAL A 55 26.45 -11.62 44.66
N ALA A 56 27.65 -11.06 44.78
CA ALA A 56 28.01 -9.83 44.11
C ALA A 56 27.81 -10.03 42.59
N ARG A 57 26.82 -9.34 42.02
CA ARG A 57 26.65 -9.31 40.56
C ARG A 57 27.91 -8.69 39.97
N ARG A 58 28.59 -9.44 39.11
CA ARG A 58 29.81 -8.98 38.43
C ARG A 58 29.41 -7.86 37.46
N SER A 59 29.83 -6.63 37.74
CA SER A 59 29.83 -5.58 36.71
C SER A 59 30.88 -5.97 35.67
N ALA A 60 30.52 -5.95 34.39
CA ALA A 60 31.45 -6.27 33.33
C ALA A 60 32.58 -5.22 33.15
N ASN A 61 32.49 -4.07 33.86
CA ASN A 61 33.47 -2.98 33.85
C ASN A 61 33.94 -2.62 32.42
N TYR A 62 33.01 -2.60 31.47
CA TYR A 62 33.31 -2.13 30.12
C TYR A 62 33.76 -0.67 30.21
N GLN A 63 34.86 -0.37 29.53
CA GLN A 63 35.29 1.01 29.37
C GLN A 63 34.21 1.80 28.61
N PRO A 64 34.01 3.09 28.93
CA PRO A 64 33.10 3.94 28.17
C PRO A 64 33.45 3.88 26.67
N SER A 65 32.45 4.07 25.83
CA SER A 65 32.66 4.22 24.39
C SER A 65 33.76 5.26 24.13
N ILE A 66 34.74 4.90 23.30
CA ILE A 66 35.77 5.84 22.82
C ILE A 66 35.16 6.98 21.99
N TRP A 67 33.92 6.80 21.53
CA TRP A 67 33.16 7.75 20.77
C TRP A 67 32.18 8.48 21.69
N HIS A 68 32.30 9.80 21.76
CA HIS A 68 31.30 10.66 22.39
C HIS A 68 30.05 10.75 21.50
N HIS A 69 28.86 10.73 22.12
CA HIS A 69 27.59 10.87 21.38
C HIS A 69 27.56 12.11 20.49
N ASN A 70 28.01 13.27 21.00
CA ASN A 70 28.10 14.50 20.21
C ASN A 70 29.04 14.37 19.00
N TYR A 71 30.10 13.56 19.09
CA TYR A 71 31.00 13.31 17.96
C TYR A 71 30.34 12.42 16.92
N ILE A 72 29.66 11.35 17.35
CA ILE A 72 28.88 10.48 16.46
C ILE A 72 27.78 11.30 15.74
N GLU A 73 27.08 12.17 16.46
CA GLU A 73 26.06 13.08 15.91
C GLU A 73 26.66 14.15 14.98
N SER A 74 27.95 14.50 15.16
CA SER A 74 28.65 15.44 14.29
C SER A 74 29.21 14.82 13.00
N LEU A 75 29.16 13.49 12.85
CA LEU A 75 29.63 12.82 11.64
C LEU A 75 28.79 13.26 10.44
N THR A 76 29.44 13.93 9.49
CA THR A 76 28.85 14.32 8.21
C THR A 76 29.53 13.52 7.11
N SER A 77 28.75 13.02 6.15
CA SER A 77 29.29 12.35 4.96
C SER A 77 29.31 13.35 3.80
N GLU A 78 30.49 13.60 3.24
CA GLU A 78 30.61 14.37 1.99
C GLU A 78 29.96 13.66 0.79
N PHE A 79 29.72 12.35 0.88
CA PHE A 79 29.20 11.52 -0.20
C PHE A 79 27.66 11.39 -0.25
N VAL A 80 26.93 11.92 0.74
CA VAL A 80 25.47 11.69 0.87
C VAL A 80 24.63 12.88 0.36
N ARG A 81 25.24 13.95 -0.18
CA ARG A 81 24.50 15.19 -0.44
C ARG A 81 24.29 15.45 -1.93
N PHE A 82 23.10 15.94 -2.27
CA PHE A 82 22.80 16.66 -3.52
C PHE A 82 23.74 17.86 -3.80
N SER A 83 24.78 18.08 -2.99
CA SER A 83 25.82 19.10 -3.21
C SER A 83 26.51 18.95 -4.55
N ILE A 84 26.68 17.72 -5.07
CA ILE A 84 27.30 17.50 -6.40
C ILE A 84 26.42 18.08 -7.52
N VAL A 85 25.10 18.11 -7.33
CA VAL A 85 24.14 18.61 -8.32
C VAL A 85 23.69 20.05 -8.03
N LYS A 86 24.15 20.65 -6.93
CA LYS A 86 23.93 22.05 -6.57
C LYS A 86 25.16 22.92 -6.87
N ASP A 87 24.94 24.17 -7.24
CA ASP A 87 25.98 25.17 -7.45
C ASP A 87 26.42 25.82 -6.13
N GLU A 88 27.37 26.75 -6.22
CA GLU A 88 27.94 27.47 -5.07
C GLU A 88 26.90 28.33 -4.32
N THR A 89 25.76 28.64 -4.95
CA THR A 89 24.63 29.36 -4.35
C THR A 89 23.63 28.42 -3.67
N GLY A 90 23.83 27.11 -3.76
CA GLY A 90 22.94 26.08 -3.22
C GLY A 90 21.74 25.75 -4.12
N GLN A 91 21.70 26.29 -5.35
CA GLN A 91 20.67 26.03 -6.35
C GLN A 91 21.05 24.83 -7.24
N PHE A 92 20.08 24.11 -7.79
CA PHE A 92 20.39 23.02 -8.72
C PHE A 92 21.08 23.57 -9.98
N LYS A 93 22.19 22.93 -10.38
CA LYS A 93 23.02 23.38 -11.51
C LYS A 93 22.20 23.46 -12.78
N ALA A 94 22.18 24.62 -13.42
CA ALA A 94 21.48 24.83 -14.69
C ALA A 94 21.94 23.88 -15.80
N SER A 95 23.20 23.41 -15.75
CA SER A 95 23.74 22.43 -16.71
C SER A 95 23.02 21.08 -16.70
N LEU A 96 22.30 20.74 -15.61
CA LEU A 96 21.51 19.50 -15.52
C LEU A 96 20.34 19.48 -16.51
N CYS A 97 19.92 20.63 -17.03
CA CYS A 97 18.81 20.68 -17.99
C CYS A 97 19.07 19.91 -19.30
N HIS A 98 20.33 19.57 -19.59
CA HIS A 98 20.70 18.78 -20.75
C HIS A 98 20.66 17.26 -20.49
N ASP A 99 20.71 16.82 -19.23
CA ASP A 99 20.60 15.40 -18.86
C ASP A 99 19.17 15.03 -18.45
N ILE A 100 18.33 14.84 -19.47
CA ILE A 100 16.90 14.53 -19.28
C ILE A 100 16.69 13.20 -18.53
N LYS A 101 17.58 12.22 -18.73
CA LYS A 101 17.50 10.93 -18.02
C LYS A 101 17.85 11.13 -16.54
N GLY A 102 18.90 11.88 -16.24
CA GLY A 102 19.24 12.27 -14.88
C GLY A 102 18.12 13.05 -14.18
N LEU A 103 17.51 14.02 -14.88
CA LEU A 103 16.36 14.78 -14.38
C LEU A 103 15.15 13.89 -14.09
N LEU A 104 14.85 12.93 -14.96
CA LEU A 104 13.78 11.97 -14.73
C LEU A 104 14.03 11.12 -13.48
N CYS A 105 15.26 10.60 -13.32
CA CYS A 105 15.65 9.86 -12.12
C CYS A 105 15.54 10.73 -10.86
N LEU A 106 15.95 12.00 -10.93
CA LEU A 106 15.84 12.95 -9.85
C LEU A 106 14.38 13.23 -9.47
N TYR A 107 13.53 13.43 -10.47
CA TYR A 107 12.08 13.58 -10.30
C TYR A 107 11.49 12.37 -9.60
N GLU A 108 11.74 11.16 -10.08
CA GLU A 108 11.16 9.94 -9.49
C GLU A 108 11.66 9.69 -8.06
N ALA A 109 12.97 9.87 -7.82
CA ALA A 109 13.56 9.72 -6.49
C ALA A 109 12.99 10.73 -5.49
N SER A 110 12.62 11.93 -5.94
CA SER A 110 12.04 12.95 -5.08
C SER A 110 10.73 12.53 -4.42
N PHE A 111 9.97 11.59 -5.00
CA PHE A 111 8.71 11.10 -4.40
C PHE A 111 8.90 10.12 -3.24
N LEU A 112 10.13 9.71 -2.96
CA LEU A 112 10.48 8.95 -1.77
C LEU A 112 10.62 9.83 -0.53
N LEU A 113 10.46 11.16 -0.66
CA LEU A 113 10.66 12.09 0.44
C LEU A 113 9.79 11.79 1.67
N ILE A 114 10.34 12.12 2.84
CA ILE A 114 9.65 12.17 4.13
C ILE A 114 9.46 13.62 4.59
N GLU A 115 8.78 13.82 5.72
CA GLU A 115 8.56 15.16 6.27
C GLU A 115 9.88 15.82 6.68
N GLY A 116 10.06 17.10 6.36
CA GLY A 116 11.27 17.86 6.67
C GLY A 116 12.42 17.77 5.64
N GLU A 117 12.30 16.96 4.59
CA GLU A 117 13.31 16.84 3.54
C GLU A 117 13.17 17.91 2.43
N SER A 118 13.42 19.18 2.77
CA SER A 118 13.27 20.31 1.83
C SER A 118 14.10 20.17 0.55
N VAL A 119 15.26 19.52 0.61
CA VAL A 119 16.12 19.31 -0.57
C VAL A 119 15.44 18.46 -1.65
N LEU A 120 14.66 17.45 -1.26
CA LEU A 120 13.91 16.63 -2.22
C LEU A 120 12.70 17.37 -2.78
N GLU A 121 12.10 18.28 -2.01
CA GLU A 121 11.05 19.17 -2.51
C GLU A 121 11.60 20.12 -3.59
N GLU A 122 12.72 20.78 -3.30
CA GLU A 122 13.41 21.63 -4.27
C GLU A 122 13.84 20.83 -5.52
N ALA A 123 14.34 19.61 -5.33
CA ALA A 123 14.72 18.71 -6.43
C ALA A 123 13.52 18.38 -7.32
N ARG A 124 12.36 18.07 -6.71
CA ARG A 124 11.11 17.78 -7.41
C ARG A 124 10.67 18.97 -8.24
N ASP A 125 10.67 20.16 -7.66
CA ASP A 125 10.21 21.39 -8.33
C ASP A 125 11.12 21.75 -9.50
N PHE A 126 12.43 21.69 -9.29
CA PHE A 126 13.43 21.89 -10.34
C PHE A 126 13.27 20.87 -11.47
N ALA A 127 13.25 19.58 -11.16
CA ALA A 127 13.13 18.53 -12.17
C ALA A 127 11.80 18.61 -12.92
N THR A 128 10.68 18.88 -12.22
CA THR A 128 9.36 19.06 -12.84
C THR A 128 9.37 20.21 -13.85
N LYS A 129 9.97 21.35 -13.50
CA LYS A 129 10.08 22.52 -14.37
C LYS A 129 10.86 22.19 -15.64
N GLU A 130 12.04 21.59 -15.49
CA GLU A 130 12.92 21.28 -16.63
C GLU A 130 12.34 20.17 -17.51
N LEU A 131 11.70 19.14 -16.94
CA LEU A 131 11.02 18.08 -17.71
C LEU A 131 9.82 18.62 -18.49
N LYS A 132 9.02 19.53 -17.90
CA LYS A 132 7.92 20.21 -18.63
C LYS A 132 8.46 21.06 -19.78
N ARG A 133 9.57 21.78 -19.55
CA ARG A 133 10.25 22.57 -20.59
C ARG A 133 10.71 21.68 -21.74
N TYR A 134 11.35 20.54 -21.45
CA TYR A 134 11.76 19.54 -22.44
C TYR A 134 10.60 19.05 -23.32
N ILE A 135 9.42 18.79 -22.72
CA ILE A 135 8.23 18.38 -23.48
C ILE A 135 7.70 19.51 -24.39
N ASN A 136 7.70 20.75 -23.89
CA ASN A 136 7.17 21.90 -24.62
C ASN A 136 8.08 22.39 -25.76
N GLU A 137 9.41 22.21 -25.63
CA GLU A 137 10.39 22.58 -26.65
C GLU A 137 10.34 21.66 -27.90
N GLY A 138 9.45 20.66 -27.93
CA GLY A 138 9.19 19.85 -29.13
C GLY A 138 10.33 18.91 -29.51
N ASN A 139 11.02 18.34 -28.52
CA ASN A 139 12.26 17.59 -28.73
C ASN A 139 12.06 16.26 -29.50
N LYS A 140 13.14 15.79 -30.15
CA LYS A 140 13.13 14.78 -31.23
C LYS A 140 13.09 13.31 -30.77
N ASP A 141 13.39 13.00 -29.51
CA ASP A 141 13.35 11.62 -29.02
C ASP A 141 11.94 11.25 -28.57
N SER A 142 11.18 10.65 -29.49
CA SER A 142 9.80 10.22 -29.25
C SER A 142 9.68 9.26 -28.05
N ASN A 143 10.67 8.37 -27.83
CA ASN A 143 10.61 7.36 -26.78
C ASN A 143 10.81 8.01 -25.41
N LEU A 144 11.84 8.86 -25.28
CA LEU A 144 12.12 9.55 -24.02
C LEU A 144 10.99 10.52 -23.65
N SER A 145 10.42 11.23 -24.63
CA SER A 145 9.27 12.11 -24.39
C SER A 145 8.03 11.35 -23.89
N THR A 146 7.79 10.12 -24.34
CA THR A 146 6.70 9.30 -23.80
C THR A 146 6.93 8.96 -22.33
N ILE A 147 8.14 8.53 -21.97
CA ILE A 147 8.49 8.21 -20.58
C ILE A 147 8.36 9.44 -19.67
N VAL A 148 8.85 10.60 -20.12
CA VAL A 148 8.75 11.85 -19.34
C VAL A 148 7.29 12.27 -19.14
N ARG A 149 6.42 12.17 -20.17
CA ARG A 149 4.98 12.46 -20.02
C ARG A 149 4.32 11.51 -19.02
N HIS A 150 4.65 10.22 -19.10
CA HIS A 150 4.15 9.20 -18.17
C HIS A 150 4.55 9.52 -16.74
N ALA A 151 5.82 9.84 -16.47
CA ALA A 151 6.27 10.23 -15.12
C ALA A 151 5.58 11.50 -14.60
N LEU A 152 5.44 12.54 -15.44
CA LEU A 152 4.82 13.81 -15.05
C LEU A 152 3.31 13.72 -14.78
N GLU A 153 2.63 12.71 -15.34
CA GLU A 153 1.21 12.45 -15.08
C GLU A 153 0.99 11.85 -13.68
N LEU A 154 1.82 10.87 -13.31
CA LEU A 154 1.85 10.28 -11.98
C LEU A 154 3.25 9.66 -11.79
N PRO A 155 3.94 9.94 -10.68
CA PRO A 155 5.27 9.39 -10.44
C PRO A 155 5.21 7.87 -10.23
N PHE A 156 6.26 7.16 -10.61
CA PHE A 156 6.39 5.71 -10.49
C PHE A 156 6.12 5.21 -9.06
N HIS A 157 6.57 5.94 -8.04
CA HIS A 157 6.35 5.56 -6.64
C HIS A 157 4.86 5.49 -6.26
N TRP A 158 3.99 6.24 -6.94
CA TRP A 158 2.54 6.27 -6.71
C TRP A 158 1.75 5.40 -7.68
N ARG A 159 2.42 4.78 -8.67
CA ARG A 159 1.77 3.93 -9.69
C ARG A 159 1.55 2.50 -9.19
N MET A 160 0.45 1.90 -9.64
CA MET A 160 0.16 0.49 -9.41
C MET A 160 1.20 -0.39 -10.12
N ARG A 161 1.99 -1.12 -9.33
CA ARG A 161 3.21 -1.80 -9.80
C ARG A 161 2.97 -2.79 -10.93
N ARG A 162 1.93 -3.62 -10.83
CA ARG A 162 1.66 -4.67 -11.82
C ARG A 162 1.16 -4.12 -13.17
N PHE A 163 0.42 -3.02 -13.18
CA PHE A 163 0.01 -2.31 -14.38
C PHE A 163 1.19 -1.58 -15.00
N GLU A 164 2.08 -1.04 -14.15
CA GLU A 164 3.29 -0.39 -14.61
C GLU A 164 4.26 -1.37 -15.29
N VAL A 165 4.37 -2.61 -14.79
CA VAL A 165 5.10 -3.68 -15.50
C VAL A 165 4.54 -3.90 -16.91
N ARG A 166 3.21 -3.96 -17.06
CA ARG A 166 2.57 -4.11 -18.38
C ARG A 166 2.95 -2.96 -19.31
N TRP A 167 2.81 -1.73 -18.82
CA TRP A 167 3.14 -0.52 -19.59
C TRP A 167 4.62 -0.53 -20.03
N PHE A 168 5.54 -0.85 -19.12
CA PHE A 168 6.96 -0.94 -19.45
C PHE A 168 7.29 -2.05 -20.45
N ILE A 169 6.61 -3.19 -20.41
CA ILE A 169 6.82 -4.25 -21.43
C ILE A 169 6.43 -3.71 -22.81
N ASP A 170 5.25 -3.12 -22.93
CA ASP A 170 4.77 -2.56 -24.20
C ASP A 170 5.71 -1.46 -24.73
N GLU A 171 6.27 -0.65 -23.82
CA GLU A 171 7.17 0.44 -24.21
C GLU A 171 8.60 -0.03 -24.52
N ASN A 172 9.11 -1.03 -23.81
CA ASN A 172 10.42 -1.61 -24.12
C ASN A 172 10.39 -2.38 -25.44
N ARG A 173 9.27 -3.01 -25.81
CA ARG A 173 9.10 -3.65 -27.12
C ARG A 173 9.35 -2.70 -28.30
N ARG A 174 9.08 -1.41 -28.13
CA ARG A 174 9.28 -0.39 -29.19
C ARG A 174 10.72 0.12 -29.30
N LYS A 175 11.59 -0.22 -28.34
CA LYS A 175 12.97 0.25 -28.31
C LYS A 175 13.88 -0.63 -29.16
N LYS A 176 14.79 0.00 -29.90
CA LYS A 176 15.73 -0.71 -30.79
C LYS A 176 16.91 -1.35 -30.05
N ASP A 177 17.25 -0.82 -28.88
CA ASP A 177 18.37 -1.22 -28.03
C ASP A 177 17.95 -2.12 -26.85
N MET A 178 16.71 -2.62 -26.89
CA MET A 178 16.16 -3.46 -25.83
C MET A 178 16.79 -4.86 -25.85
N ASN A 179 17.08 -5.38 -24.66
CA ASN A 179 17.63 -6.72 -24.49
C ASN A 179 16.50 -7.76 -24.68
N PRO A 180 16.54 -8.57 -25.76
CA PRO A 180 15.45 -9.47 -26.12
C PRO A 180 15.19 -10.53 -25.04
N MET A 181 16.26 -11.02 -24.37
CA MET A 181 16.14 -12.01 -23.29
C MET A 181 15.36 -11.46 -22.09
N LEU A 182 15.60 -10.18 -21.73
CA LEU A 182 14.87 -9.55 -20.63
C LEU A 182 13.42 -9.26 -20.99
N LEU A 183 13.14 -8.89 -22.24
CA LEU A 183 11.77 -8.69 -22.71
C LEU A 183 11.00 -10.01 -22.72
N GLU A 184 11.56 -11.06 -23.32
CA GLU A 184 10.93 -12.38 -23.36
C GLU A 184 10.64 -12.91 -21.95
N LEU A 185 11.58 -12.77 -21.02
CA LEU A 185 11.39 -13.14 -19.63
C LEU A 185 10.23 -12.36 -18.99
N ALA A 186 10.17 -11.04 -19.20
CA ALA A 186 9.11 -10.20 -18.64
C ALA A 186 7.73 -10.53 -19.22
N GLU A 187 7.65 -10.81 -20.52
CA GLU A 187 6.43 -11.22 -21.20
C GLU A 187 5.92 -12.57 -20.68
N LEU A 188 6.83 -13.55 -20.55
CA LEU A 188 6.51 -14.88 -20.05
C LEU A 188 6.04 -14.83 -18.59
N ASP A 189 6.80 -14.17 -17.71
CA ASP A 189 6.43 -14.00 -16.30
C ASP A 189 5.07 -13.31 -16.17
N PHE A 190 4.85 -12.22 -16.93
CA PHE A 190 3.59 -11.52 -16.89
C PHE A 190 2.42 -12.44 -17.29
N ASN A 191 2.55 -13.19 -18.37
CA ASN A 191 1.50 -14.10 -18.82
C ASN A 191 1.25 -15.27 -17.83
N MET A 192 2.31 -15.82 -17.22
CA MET A 192 2.19 -16.87 -16.21
C MET A 192 1.42 -16.37 -14.97
N VAL A 193 1.79 -15.19 -14.46
CA VAL A 193 1.10 -14.58 -13.31
C VAL A 193 -0.34 -14.20 -13.67
N GLN A 194 -0.58 -13.68 -14.88
CA GLN A 194 -1.92 -13.38 -15.37
C GLN A 194 -2.82 -14.63 -15.40
N ALA A 195 -2.28 -15.78 -15.83
CA ALA A 195 -3.04 -17.04 -15.84
C ALA A 195 -3.46 -17.47 -14.43
N VAL A 196 -2.62 -17.27 -13.41
CA VAL A 196 -2.97 -17.50 -12.00
C VAL A 196 -4.12 -16.59 -11.58
N HIS A 197 -4.03 -15.28 -11.90
CA HIS A 197 -5.10 -14.32 -11.58
C HIS A 197 -6.41 -14.66 -12.29
N GLN A 198 -6.36 -15.13 -13.54
CA GLN A 198 -7.55 -15.56 -14.28
C GLN A 198 -8.25 -16.75 -13.62
N GLU A 199 -7.50 -17.73 -13.12
CA GLU A 199 -8.09 -18.86 -12.41
C GLU A 199 -8.71 -18.42 -11.07
N GLU A 200 -8.04 -17.54 -10.34
CA GLU A 200 -8.60 -16.94 -9.11
C GLU A 200 -9.88 -16.15 -9.39
N LEU A 201 -9.91 -15.35 -10.47
CA LEU A 201 -11.10 -14.60 -10.87
C LEU A 201 -12.26 -15.54 -11.24
N LYS A 202 -12.00 -16.66 -11.93
CA LYS A 202 -13.02 -17.70 -12.20
C LYS A 202 -13.54 -18.32 -10.91
N GLN A 203 -12.68 -18.54 -9.92
CA GLN A 203 -13.10 -19.03 -8.60
C GLN A 203 -13.96 -18.00 -7.87
N MET A 204 -13.58 -16.72 -7.91
CA MET A 204 -14.36 -15.63 -7.30
C MET A 204 -15.70 -15.43 -8.00
N SER A 205 -15.78 -15.62 -9.33
CA SER A 205 -17.03 -15.60 -10.07
C SER A 205 -17.97 -16.74 -9.68
N ARG A 206 -17.45 -17.98 -9.56
CA ARG A 206 -18.22 -19.13 -9.06
C ARG A 206 -18.73 -18.88 -7.65
N TRP A 207 -17.88 -18.38 -6.76
CA TRP A 207 -18.27 -18.02 -5.40
C TRP A 207 -19.35 -16.94 -5.38
N TRP A 208 -19.17 -15.83 -6.09
CA TRP A 208 -20.13 -14.73 -6.12
C TRP A 208 -21.50 -15.19 -6.60
N LYS A 209 -21.55 -15.95 -7.69
CA LYS A 209 -22.79 -16.58 -8.17
C LYS A 209 -23.44 -17.50 -7.12
N SER A 210 -22.66 -18.29 -6.40
CA SER A 210 -23.18 -19.19 -5.36
C SER A 210 -23.84 -18.47 -4.17
N THR A 211 -23.52 -17.19 -3.95
CA THR A 211 -24.18 -16.38 -2.91
C THR A 211 -25.60 -15.97 -3.28
N CYS A 212 -25.93 -15.96 -4.58
CA CYS A 212 -27.15 -15.38 -5.15
C CYS A 212 -27.39 -13.90 -4.79
N LEU A 213 -26.41 -13.18 -4.20
CA LEU A 213 -26.61 -11.81 -3.73
C LEU A 213 -26.81 -10.84 -4.89
N GLY A 214 -26.06 -10.97 -5.98
CA GLY A 214 -26.25 -10.14 -7.17
C GLY A 214 -27.61 -10.30 -7.85
N GLU A 215 -28.29 -11.43 -7.66
CA GLU A 215 -29.65 -11.66 -8.17
C GLU A 215 -30.72 -11.17 -7.19
N LYS A 216 -30.48 -11.34 -5.89
CA LYS A 216 -31.44 -10.97 -4.83
C LYS A 216 -31.41 -9.49 -4.47
N LEU A 217 -30.27 -8.83 -4.64
CA LEU A 217 -30.05 -7.42 -4.27
C LEU A 217 -29.90 -6.60 -5.55
N SER A 218 -31.00 -6.41 -6.29
CA SER A 218 -30.99 -5.67 -7.56
C SER A 218 -30.58 -4.20 -7.45
N PHE A 219 -30.55 -3.64 -6.23
CA PHE A 219 -30.06 -2.29 -5.96
C PHE A 219 -28.53 -2.21 -5.88
N ALA A 220 -27.86 -3.33 -5.57
CA ALA A 220 -26.42 -3.35 -5.33
C ALA A 220 -25.64 -3.50 -6.65
N ARG A 221 -24.51 -2.82 -6.75
CA ARG A 221 -23.64 -2.84 -7.93
C ARG A 221 -22.91 -4.17 -8.02
N ASP A 222 -22.97 -4.83 -9.18
CA ASP A 222 -22.12 -5.99 -9.48
C ASP A 222 -20.75 -5.52 -9.97
N ARG A 223 -19.77 -5.54 -9.06
CA ARG A 223 -18.39 -5.04 -9.26
C ARG A 223 -17.32 -6.06 -8.93
N LEU A 224 -17.58 -7.34 -9.23
CA LEU A 224 -16.67 -8.43 -8.89
C LEU A 224 -15.25 -8.23 -9.49
N ILE A 225 -15.17 -7.83 -10.76
CA ILE A 225 -13.87 -7.70 -11.45
C ILE A 225 -13.08 -6.50 -10.95
N GLU A 226 -13.74 -5.38 -10.69
CA GLU A 226 -13.13 -4.18 -10.11
C GLU A 226 -12.63 -4.47 -8.68
N ASN A 227 -13.42 -5.19 -7.89
CA ASN A 227 -13.04 -5.64 -6.54
C ASN A 227 -11.86 -6.63 -6.55
N PHE A 228 -11.79 -7.50 -7.55
CA PHE A 228 -10.64 -8.40 -7.75
C PHE A 228 -9.38 -7.63 -8.16
N ILE A 229 -9.52 -6.61 -9.01
CA ILE A 229 -8.39 -5.76 -9.43
C ILE A 229 -7.81 -4.98 -8.25
N TRP A 230 -8.63 -4.48 -7.33
CA TRP A 230 -8.14 -3.92 -6.06
C TRP A 230 -7.21 -4.90 -5.34
N ALA A 231 -7.61 -6.16 -5.25
CA ALA A 231 -6.82 -7.18 -4.56
C ALA A 231 -5.51 -7.53 -5.29
N VAL A 232 -5.55 -7.66 -6.63
CA VAL A 232 -4.34 -7.82 -7.47
C VAL A 232 -3.40 -6.63 -7.31
N GLY A 233 -3.97 -5.43 -7.29
CA GLY A 233 -3.32 -4.16 -7.02
C GLY A 233 -2.48 -4.13 -5.76
N MET A 234 -3.06 -4.63 -4.69
CA MET A 234 -2.44 -4.66 -3.36
C MET A 234 -1.35 -5.72 -3.25
N SER A 235 -1.56 -6.90 -3.85
CA SER A 235 -0.59 -8.01 -3.86
C SER A 235 -0.74 -8.86 -5.12
N TRP A 236 0.12 -8.64 -6.11
CA TRP A 236 0.00 -9.28 -7.42
C TRP A 236 0.77 -10.61 -7.49
N GLU A 237 1.70 -10.84 -6.57
CA GLU A 237 2.61 -11.98 -6.60
C GLU A 237 1.85 -13.31 -6.36
N PRO A 238 2.11 -14.38 -7.12
CA PRO A 238 1.30 -15.61 -7.08
C PRO A 238 1.05 -16.21 -5.69
N GLN A 239 2.04 -16.16 -4.80
CA GLN A 239 1.95 -16.69 -3.43
C GLN A 239 0.84 -16.05 -2.58
N PHE A 240 0.38 -14.85 -2.92
CA PHE A 240 -0.68 -14.15 -2.20
C PHE A 240 -2.10 -14.49 -2.69
N GLY A 241 -2.28 -15.61 -3.40
CA GLY A 241 -3.58 -16.00 -3.95
C GLY A 241 -4.69 -16.17 -2.90
N TYR A 242 -4.37 -16.68 -1.71
CA TYR A 242 -5.35 -16.73 -0.60
C TYR A 242 -5.80 -15.32 -0.19
N PHE A 243 -4.86 -14.41 0.00
CA PHE A 243 -5.16 -13.02 0.36
C PHE A 243 -6.02 -12.37 -0.71
N ARG A 244 -5.67 -12.50 -2.00
CA ARG A 244 -6.44 -11.89 -3.09
C ARG A 244 -7.89 -12.37 -3.12
N ARG A 245 -8.10 -13.68 -3.01
CA ARG A 245 -9.46 -14.26 -2.99
C ARG A 245 -10.25 -13.78 -1.78
N THR A 246 -9.66 -13.80 -0.58
CA THR A 246 -10.32 -13.35 0.64
C THR A 246 -10.66 -11.86 0.58
N LEU A 247 -9.71 -11.02 0.16
CA LEU A 247 -9.92 -9.58 0.03
C LEU A 247 -10.97 -9.25 -1.04
N THR A 248 -11.01 -9.98 -2.16
CA THR A 248 -12.06 -9.80 -3.17
C THR A 248 -13.45 -10.06 -2.57
N LYS A 249 -13.60 -11.12 -1.79
CA LYS A 249 -14.87 -11.42 -1.11
C LYS A 249 -15.27 -10.30 -0.15
N ILE A 250 -14.32 -9.83 0.66
CA ILE A 250 -14.53 -8.72 1.59
C ILE A 250 -14.96 -7.47 0.80
N ASN A 251 -14.20 -7.07 -0.22
CA ASN A 251 -14.47 -5.86 -0.98
C ASN A 251 -15.85 -5.90 -1.66
N VAL A 252 -16.25 -7.03 -2.26
CA VAL A 252 -17.59 -7.15 -2.87
C VAL A 252 -18.69 -6.99 -1.82
N LEU A 253 -18.54 -7.62 -0.65
CA LEU A 253 -19.51 -7.46 0.44
C LEU A 253 -19.53 -6.03 0.99
N LEU A 254 -18.38 -5.36 1.08
CA LEU A 254 -18.28 -3.95 1.43
C LEU A 254 -19.01 -3.07 0.41
N THR A 255 -18.87 -3.32 -0.89
CA THR A 255 -19.61 -2.59 -1.93
C THR A 255 -21.12 -2.76 -1.78
N VAL A 256 -21.59 -3.98 -1.46
CA VAL A 256 -23.03 -4.22 -1.22
C VAL A 256 -23.51 -3.43 0.00
N ILE A 257 -22.74 -3.43 1.09
CA ILE A 257 -23.10 -2.72 2.32
C ILE A 257 -23.08 -1.20 2.09
N ASP A 258 -22.09 -0.68 1.35
CA ASP A 258 -22.04 0.71 0.90
C ASP A 258 -23.33 1.09 0.14
N ASP A 259 -23.79 0.25 -0.79
CA ASP A 259 -25.07 0.43 -1.49
C ASP A 259 -26.30 0.36 -0.57
N VAL A 260 -26.23 -0.39 0.53
CA VAL A 260 -27.29 -0.38 1.54
C VAL A 260 -27.36 0.99 2.20
N TYR A 261 -26.23 1.58 2.62
CA TYR A 261 -26.23 2.89 3.29
C TYR A 261 -26.53 4.06 2.35
N ASP A 262 -26.00 4.03 1.13
CA ASP A 262 -26.06 5.17 0.21
C ASP A 262 -27.32 5.18 -0.67
N VAL A 263 -27.88 4.01 -1.00
CA VAL A 263 -28.94 3.90 -2.02
C VAL A 263 -30.23 3.29 -1.46
N TYR A 264 -30.13 2.21 -0.68
CA TYR A 264 -31.29 1.37 -0.39
C TYR A 264 -31.98 1.68 0.95
N GLY A 265 -31.21 1.75 2.04
CA GLY A 265 -31.72 1.80 3.40
C GLY A 265 -32.31 3.15 3.76
N THR A 266 -33.42 3.12 4.50
CA THR A 266 -33.93 4.30 5.21
C THR A 266 -33.14 4.53 6.50
N LEU A 267 -33.15 5.75 7.04
CA LEU A 267 -32.41 6.06 8.28
C LEU A 267 -32.75 5.07 9.42
N ASP A 268 -34.04 4.82 9.66
CA ASP A 268 -34.51 3.91 10.71
C ASP A 268 -34.00 2.47 10.51
N GLU A 269 -33.97 1.99 9.26
CA GLU A 269 -33.42 0.66 8.93
C GLU A 269 -31.90 0.61 9.10
N LEU A 270 -31.19 1.69 8.75
CA LEU A 270 -29.74 1.79 8.87
C LEU A 270 -29.29 1.89 10.32
N GLU A 271 -30.06 2.55 11.20
CA GLU A 271 -29.82 2.55 12.65
C GLU A 271 -29.90 1.11 13.20
N LEU A 272 -30.97 0.38 12.90
CA LEU A 272 -31.12 -1.02 13.30
C LEU A 272 -30.03 -1.93 12.72
N PHE A 273 -29.66 -1.73 11.46
CA PHE A 273 -28.59 -2.49 10.82
C PHE A 273 -27.22 -2.22 11.48
N THR A 274 -26.93 -0.95 11.79
CA THR A 274 -25.69 -0.55 12.49
C THR A 274 -25.62 -1.16 13.88
N ASP A 275 -26.71 -1.08 14.64
CA ASP A 275 -26.79 -1.67 15.98
C ASP A 275 -26.59 -3.19 15.96
N ALA A 276 -27.11 -3.88 14.95
CA ALA A 276 -26.92 -5.32 14.77
C ALA A 276 -25.45 -5.70 14.47
N VAL A 277 -24.73 -4.88 13.72
CA VAL A 277 -23.29 -5.05 13.47
C VAL A 277 -22.48 -4.78 14.74
N GLU A 278 -22.75 -3.67 15.45
CA GLU A 278 -22.02 -3.29 16.67
C GLU A 278 -22.24 -4.26 17.83
N SER A 279 -23.45 -4.82 17.96
CA SER A 279 -23.77 -5.83 18.97
C SER A 279 -23.20 -7.22 18.68
N GLY A 280 -22.51 -7.40 17.53
CA GLY A 280 -21.95 -8.67 17.10
C GLY A 280 -23.01 -9.71 16.70
N GLN A 281 -24.28 -9.30 16.56
CA GLN A 281 -25.34 -10.15 16.02
C GLN A 281 -25.09 -10.47 14.54
N ILE A 282 -24.40 -9.57 13.84
CA ILE A 282 -23.86 -9.77 12.50
C ILE A 282 -22.33 -9.64 12.58
N SER A 283 -21.60 -10.72 12.28
CA SER A 283 -20.13 -10.68 12.24
C SER A 283 -19.68 -10.02 10.94
N VAL A 284 -19.32 -8.73 11.02
CA VAL A 284 -18.70 -7.98 9.93
C VAL A 284 -17.43 -7.33 10.46
N ASP A 285 -16.35 -8.12 10.54
CA ASP A 285 -15.13 -7.79 11.30
C ASP A 285 -14.26 -6.66 10.69
N LEU A 286 -14.84 -5.72 9.93
CA LEU A 286 -14.14 -4.54 9.42
C LEU A 286 -15.02 -3.29 9.23
N ILE A 287 -16.32 -3.35 9.53
CA ILE A 287 -17.26 -2.26 9.23
C ILE A 287 -17.73 -1.66 10.54
N CYS A 288 -17.08 -0.59 10.97
CA CYS A 288 -17.75 0.50 11.67
C CYS A 288 -16.79 1.70 11.75
N ARG A 289 -16.88 2.60 10.78
CA ARG A 289 -16.67 4.03 11.08
C ARG A 289 -18.01 4.71 10.90
N ARG A 290 -18.50 5.23 12.02
CA ARG A 290 -19.67 6.10 12.18
C ARG A 290 -19.71 7.13 11.04
N GLN A 291 -20.62 6.98 10.07
CA GLN A 291 -21.01 8.11 9.22
C GLN A 291 -21.99 8.96 10.02
N SER A 292 -21.46 9.82 10.88
CA SER A 292 -22.24 10.86 11.56
C SER A 292 -22.60 11.94 10.53
N GLY A 293 -23.62 11.69 9.72
CA GLY A 293 -24.03 12.62 8.67
C GLY A 293 -25.13 12.14 7.73
N ILE A 294 -26.02 11.22 8.14
CA ILE A 294 -27.20 10.87 7.33
C ILE A 294 -28.20 12.04 7.42
N THR A 295 -27.99 13.06 6.60
CA THR A 295 -29.02 14.07 6.30
C THR A 295 -29.86 13.57 5.13
N ALA A 296 -31.18 13.70 5.28
CA ALA A 296 -32.18 13.23 4.33
C ALA A 296 -31.82 13.53 2.86
N ARG A 297 -31.68 12.45 2.06
CA ARG A 297 -31.75 12.41 0.58
C ARG A 297 -30.86 13.40 -0.18
N GLY A 298 -29.61 13.55 0.24
CA GLY A 298 -28.55 14.18 -0.55
C GLY A 298 -27.21 13.49 -0.31
N ASP A 299 -26.36 13.41 -1.34
CA ASP A 299 -24.99 12.91 -1.19
C ASP A 299 -24.31 13.62 -0.02
N VAL A 300 -23.75 12.84 0.92
CA VAL A 300 -22.94 13.39 2.01
C VAL A 300 -21.79 14.20 1.41
N PRO A 301 -21.59 15.47 1.79
CA PRO A 301 -20.51 16.29 1.26
C PRO A 301 -19.17 15.57 1.40
N LYS A 302 -18.47 15.41 0.26
CA LYS A 302 -17.13 14.81 0.23
C LYS A 302 -16.06 15.86 0.54
N SER A 303 -14.81 15.45 0.73
CA SER A 303 -13.69 16.33 1.14
C SER A 303 -13.62 17.68 0.40
N ILE A 304 -13.80 17.68 -0.93
CA ILE A 304 -13.83 18.90 -1.76
C ILE A 304 -15.00 19.82 -1.34
N GLN A 305 -16.22 19.27 -1.26
CA GLN A 305 -17.42 20.03 -0.92
C GLN A 305 -17.39 20.53 0.54
N CYS A 306 -16.87 19.71 1.47
CA CYS A 306 -16.65 20.14 2.85
C CYS A 306 -15.69 21.33 2.91
N TYR A 307 -14.55 21.23 2.22
CA TYR A 307 -13.56 22.30 2.20
C TYR A 307 -14.13 23.59 1.60
N MET A 308 -14.82 23.51 0.46
CA MET A 308 -15.49 24.67 -0.15
C MET A 308 -16.51 25.31 0.79
N LYS A 309 -17.32 24.49 1.48
CA LYS A 309 -18.34 24.97 2.42
C LYS A 309 -17.74 25.63 3.66
N GLU A 310 -16.66 25.07 4.18
CA GLU A 310 -16.01 25.54 5.41
C GLU A 310 -15.17 26.81 5.19
N THR A 311 -14.55 26.94 4.02
CA THR A 311 -13.59 28.02 3.72
C THR A 311 -14.12 29.08 2.77
N GLY A 312 -15.17 28.78 2.01
CA GLY A 312 -15.65 29.62 0.90
C GLY A 312 -14.76 29.54 -0.35
N ALA A 313 -13.81 28.60 -0.39
CA ALA A 313 -12.89 28.43 -1.52
C ALA A 313 -13.58 27.94 -2.81
N THR A 314 -12.92 28.19 -3.93
CA THR A 314 -13.29 27.63 -5.24
C THR A 314 -13.07 26.12 -5.30
N GLU A 315 -13.68 25.45 -6.28
CA GLU A 315 -13.49 24.01 -6.49
C GLU A 315 -12.03 23.68 -6.83
N GLU A 316 -11.37 24.54 -7.60
CA GLU A 316 -9.96 24.41 -7.97
C GLU A 316 -9.04 24.44 -6.75
N GLU A 317 -9.25 25.42 -5.86
CA GLU A 317 -8.51 25.53 -4.59
C GLU A 317 -8.76 24.32 -3.68
N ALA A 318 -10.01 23.87 -3.58
CA ALA A 318 -10.37 22.68 -2.80
C ALA A 318 -9.71 21.40 -3.36
N ARG A 319 -9.66 21.24 -4.68
CA ARG A 319 -8.96 20.14 -5.34
C ARG A 319 -7.47 20.17 -5.06
N GLU A 320 -6.86 21.35 -5.10
CA GLU A 320 -5.44 21.53 -4.80
C GLU A 320 -5.11 21.23 -3.33
N TYR A 321 -5.98 21.65 -2.41
CA TYR A 321 -5.90 21.28 -1.00
C TYR A 321 -5.95 19.76 -0.81
N VAL A 322 -6.86 19.05 -1.50
CA VAL A 322 -6.94 17.58 -1.40
C VAL A 322 -5.68 16.93 -2.00
N ARG A 323 -5.14 17.42 -3.11
CA ARG A 323 -3.88 16.90 -3.69
C ARG A 323 -2.69 17.09 -2.74
N SER A 324 -2.56 18.27 -2.14
CA SER A 324 -1.49 18.54 -1.17
C SER A 324 -1.64 17.67 0.09
N SER A 325 -2.87 17.44 0.54
CA SER A 325 -3.16 16.51 1.64
C SER A 325 -2.75 15.07 1.31
N ILE A 326 -3.04 14.58 0.10
CA ILE A 326 -2.59 13.27 -0.38
C ILE A 326 -1.06 13.19 -0.40
N ALA A 327 -0.39 14.23 -0.92
CA ALA A 327 1.06 14.30 -0.94
C ALA A 327 1.67 14.26 0.48
N ALA A 328 1.08 14.99 1.42
CA ALA A 328 1.50 14.96 2.83
C ALA A 328 1.29 13.57 3.48
N THR A 329 0.19 12.89 3.17
CA THR A 329 -0.04 11.51 3.63
C THR A 329 1.02 10.54 3.07
N TRP A 330 1.42 10.72 1.80
CA TRP A 330 2.50 9.92 1.22
C TRP A 330 3.84 10.10 1.95
N LYS A 331 4.20 11.32 2.37
CA LYS A 331 5.42 11.56 3.16
C LYS A 331 5.43 10.76 4.46
N LYS A 332 4.31 10.79 5.20
CA LYS A 332 4.14 10.00 6.44
C LYS A 332 4.24 8.51 6.18
N MET A 333 3.64 8.03 5.09
CA MET A 333 3.70 6.62 4.69
C MET A 333 5.11 6.18 4.25
N ASN A 334 5.90 7.10 3.69
CA ASN A 334 7.30 6.85 3.35
C ASN A 334 8.15 6.70 4.63
N GLU A 335 7.93 7.56 5.62
CA GLU A 335 8.62 7.52 6.93
C GLU A 335 8.37 6.21 7.68
N GLU A 336 7.11 5.78 7.77
CA GLU A 336 6.73 4.50 8.40
C GLU A 336 7.35 3.28 7.72
N GLY A 337 7.69 3.39 6.43
CA GLY A 337 8.41 2.34 5.70
C GLY A 337 9.93 2.35 5.88
N ALA A 338 10.49 3.43 6.42
CA ALA A 338 11.92 3.59 6.69
C ALA A 338 12.26 3.35 8.18
N ALA A 339 11.27 3.45 9.07
CA ALA A 339 11.42 3.30 10.52
C ALA A 339 11.31 1.84 11.01
N SER A 340 11.58 1.62 12.31
CA SER A 340 11.36 0.37 13.03
C SER A 340 9.86 0.09 13.22
N SER A 341 9.14 -0.13 12.12
CA SER A 341 7.72 -0.44 12.12
C SER A 341 7.44 -1.75 12.86
N PRO A 342 6.35 -1.85 13.65
CA PRO A 342 5.92 -3.11 14.26
C PRO A 342 5.37 -4.10 13.21
N PHE A 343 5.14 -3.66 11.98
CA PHE A 343 4.61 -4.48 10.89
C PHE A 343 5.71 -5.05 9.99
N SER A 344 5.45 -6.21 9.41
CA SER A 344 6.35 -6.81 8.41
C SER A 344 6.47 -5.92 7.16
N GLN A 345 7.63 -5.93 6.51
CA GLN A 345 7.85 -5.21 5.25
C GLN A 345 6.80 -5.55 4.18
N THR A 346 6.41 -6.83 4.09
CA THR A 346 5.34 -7.29 3.20
C THR A 346 4.01 -6.57 3.46
N PHE A 347 3.62 -6.46 4.74
CA PHE A 347 2.39 -5.77 5.12
C PHE A 347 2.47 -4.27 4.81
N THR A 348 3.59 -3.63 5.13
CA THR A 348 3.82 -2.21 4.85
C THR A 348 3.75 -1.92 3.34
N GLU A 349 4.27 -2.81 2.50
CA GLU A 349 4.19 -2.66 1.05
C GLU A 349 2.77 -2.86 0.51
N ILE A 350 2.01 -3.83 1.05
CA ILE A 350 0.59 -3.99 0.73
C ILE A 350 -0.20 -2.73 1.10
N ALA A 351 0.09 -2.10 2.24
CA ALA A 351 -0.53 -0.85 2.66
C ALA A 351 -0.19 0.31 1.70
N LYS A 352 1.06 0.42 1.25
CA LYS A 352 1.46 1.39 0.20
C LYS A 352 0.74 1.11 -1.12
N ASN A 353 0.61 -0.16 -1.49
CA ASN A 353 -0.09 -0.55 -2.71
C ASN A 353 -1.58 -0.21 -2.68
N LEU A 354 -2.23 -0.14 -1.51
CA LEU A 354 -3.59 0.38 -1.40
C LEU A 354 -3.68 1.84 -1.89
N GLY A 355 -2.73 2.69 -1.50
CA GLY A 355 -2.63 4.06 -1.99
C GLY A 355 -2.38 4.15 -3.49
N ARG A 356 -1.48 3.31 -4.01
CA ARG A 356 -1.22 3.19 -5.47
C ARG A 356 -2.47 2.73 -6.23
N MET A 357 -3.27 1.84 -5.63
CA MET A 357 -4.54 1.41 -6.23
C MET A 357 -5.59 2.49 -6.24
N ALA A 358 -5.68 3.30 -5.19
CA ALA A 358 -6.57 4.45 -5.21
C ALA A 358 -6.25 5.40 -6.36
N GLN A 359 -4.95 5.68 -6.60
CA GLN A 359 -4.53 6.46 -7.77
C GLN A 359 -4.93 5.77 -9.08
N PHE A 360 -4.64 4.48 -9.23
CA PHE A 360 -5.01 3.72 -10.44
C PHE A 360 -6.51 3.72 -10.74
N MET A 361 -7.35 3.62 -9.71
CA MET A 361 -8.81 3.54 -9.85
C MET A 361 -9.47 4.90 -10.04
N TYR A 362 -8.90 5.98 -9.49
CA TYR A 362 -9.59 7.27 -9.39
C TYR A 362 -8.93 8.44 -10.14
N LEU A 363 -7.74 8.25 -10.74
CA LEU A 363 -7.02 9.33 -11.43
C LEU A 363 -7.82 9.99 -12.56
N TYR A 364 -8.63 9.22 -13.29
CA TYR A 364 -9.44 9.70 -14.43
C TYR A 364 -10.95 9.65 -14.17
N GLY A 365 -11.32 9.70 -12.88
CA GLY A 365 -12.69 9.55 -12.42
C GLY A 365 -12.96 8.19 -11.81
N ASP A 366 -14.24 7.88 -11.60
CA ASP A 366 -14.65 6.72 -10.79
C ASP A 366 -14.51 5.39 -11.55
N GLY A 367 -13.33 4.78 -11.52
CA GLY A 367 -13.06 3.49 -12.14
C GLY A 367 -13.64 2.28 -11.39
N HIS A 368 -14.25 2.49 -10.21
CA HIS A 368 -14.89 1.43 -9.44
C HIS A 368 -16.39 1.36 -9.74
N ALA A 369 -17.11 2.48 -9.57
CA ALA A 369 -18.56 2.48 -9.77
C ALA A 369 -18.95 2.74 -11.23
N LYS A 370 -18.14 3.46 -12.03
CA LYS A 370 -18.45 3.76 -13.43
C LYS A 370 -17.61 2.90 -14.36
N GLN A 371 -18.28 2.14 -15.21
CA GLN A 371 -17.63 1.35 -16.25
C GLN A 371 -17.26 2.20 -17.47
N ASN A 372 -16.36 3.17 -17.28
CA ASN A 372 -15.82 3.98 -18.37
C ASN A 372 -14.88 3.14 -19.28
N ARG A 373 -14.64 3.62 -20.50
CA ARG A 373 -13.81 2.91 -21.49
C ARG A 373 -12.40 2.65 -20.97
N GLU A 374 -11.79 3.64 -20.34
CA GLU A 374 -10.43 3.56 -19.84
C GLU A 374 -10.26 2.48 -18.76
N SER A 375 -11.16 2.43 -17.78
CA SER A 375 -11.10 1.41 -16.71
C SER A 375 -11.29 0.01 -17.29
N LYS A 376 -12.18 -0.14 -18.29
CA LYS A 376 -12.34 -1.41 -19.02
C LYS A 376 -11.04 -1.80 -19.73
N ASP A 377 -10.43 -0.90 -20.50
CA ASP A 377 -9.20 -1.21 -21.25
C ASP A 377 -8.06 -1.66 -20.30
N ARG A 378 -7.94 -1.02 -19.13
CA ARG A 378 -6.99 -1.44 -18.07
C ARG A 378 -7.30 -2.82 -17.51
N VAL A 379 -8.56 -3.11 -17.20
CA VAL A 379 -9.03 -4.43 -16.75
C VAL A 379 -8.68 -5.50 -17.78
N PHE A 380 -8.99 -5.25 -19.06
CA PHE A 380 -8.73 -6.19 -20.14
C PHE A 380 -7.23 -6.45 -20.29
N SER A 381 -6.40 -5.42 -20.26
CA SER A 381 -4.95 -5.57 -20.37
C SER A 381 -4.31 -6.32 -19.20
N LEU A 382 -4.85 -6.20 -17.99
CA LEU A 382 -4.31 -6.86 -16.80
C LEU A 382 -4.77 -8.30 -16.66
N CYS A 383 -6.06 -8.56 -16.87
CA CYS A 383 -6.68 -9.81 -16.48
C CYS A 383 -7.14 -10.67 -17.66
N VAL A 384 -7.28 -10.13 -18.87
CA VAL A 384 -7.95 -10.85 -19.97
C VAL A 384 -7.00 -11.12 -21.14
N HIS A 385 -6.35 -10.08 -21.66
CA HIS A 385 -5.50 -10.19 -22.83
C HIS A 385 -4.04 -10.46 -22.42
N PRO A 386 -3.48 -11.63 -22.79
CA PRO A 386 -2.06 -11.87 -22.57
C PRO A 386 -1.23 -10.97 -23.46
N ILE A 387 0.03 -10.79 -23.07
CA ILE A 387 1.03 -10.16 -23.92
C ILE A 387 1.35 -11.15 -25.05
N PRO A 388 1.22 -10.77 -26.34
CA PRO A 388 1.65 -11.62 -27.44
C PRO A 388 3.15 -11.89 -27.30
N PRO A 389 3.64 -13.13 -27.43
CA PRO A 389 5.07 -13.40 -27.36
C PRO A 389 5.80 -12.63 -28.45
N HIS A 390 6.97 -12.06 -28.11
CA HIS A 390 7.90 -11.54 -29.08
C HIS A 390 8.28 -12.67 -30.05
N ARG A 391 7.86 -12.55 -31.31
CA ARG A 391 8.38 -13.42 -32.37
C ARG A 391 9.56 -12.68 -32.97
N ASP A 392 10.73 -13.29 -32.91
CA ASP A 392 11.84 -12.83 -33.72
C ASP A 392 11.42 -12.98 -35.18
N GLU A 393 11.13 -11.86 -35.85
CA GLU A 393 11.07 -11.81 -37.30
C GLU A 393 12.51 -11.95 -37.85
N GLN A 394 13.09 -13.13 -37.67
CA GLN A 394 14.31 -13.60 -38.32
C GLN A 394 14.24 -15.11 -38.56
N GLU A 395 13.36 -15.52 -39.47
CA GLU A 395 13.59 -16.68 -40.36
C GLU A 395 13.27 -16.28 -41.81
#